data_AF-A0A504JM62-F1
#
_entry.id   AF-A0A504JM62-F1
#
_cell.length_a   1.000
_cell.length_b   1.000
_cell.length_c   1.000
_cell.angle_alpha   90.00
_cell.angle_beta   90.00
_cell.angle_gamma   90.00
#
_symmetry.space_group_name_H-M   'P 1'
#
loop_
_entity.id
_entity.type
_entity.pdbx_description
1 polymer ?
#
loop_
_entity_poly.entity_id
_entity_poly.type
_entity_poly.pdbx_seq_one_letter_code
_entity_poly.pdbx_strand_id
1 'polypeptide(L)'
;MAYNNNRGNYNNGYQNQNQQQNAKKSGAVYKKISKGDFQGKDIINAWNKSRSRGMITATVAPYYNTDYKKPVESESGHRYVKMMAVVTYQSSGQEKKIPCLMNMSTRVVVLQEIGMVISPNGSGHTSSGKKVTGYFGKFTR
;
A
#
# COMPACT_ATOMS: atom_id res chain seq x y z
N MET A 1 45.74 51.99 2.72
CA MET A 1 44.66 51.02 2.45
C MET A 1 45.02 49.71 3.13
N ALA A 2 44.22 49.29 4.12
CA ALA A 2 43.99 47.90 4.56
C ALA A 2 43.35 47.93 5.96
N TYR A 3 42.03 47.67 6.04
CA TYR A 3 41.35 47.39 7.30
C TYR A 3 41.25 45.88 7.48
N ASN A 4 41.76 45.41 8.61
CA ASN A 4 41.88 44.03 9.02
C ASN A 4 40.76 43.69 10.04
N ASN A 5 40.03 42.61 9.76
CA ASN A 5 39.29 41.72 10.66
C ASN A 5 38.55 42.30 11.89
N ASN A 6 37.21 42.21 11.88
CA ASN A 6 36.50 41.80 13.09
C ASN A 6 35.42 40.76 12.80
N ARG A 7 35.49 39.69 13.59
CA ARG A 7 34.79 38.41 13.49
C ARG A 7 33.28 38.58 13.65
N GLY A 8 32.56 38.42 12.54
CA GLY A 8 31.12 38.13 12.56
C GLY A 8 30.91 36.69 13.00
N ASN A 9 30.52 36.54 14.27
CA ASN A 9 30.12 35.30 14.92
C ASN A 9 28.88 34.71 14.22
N TYR A 10 29.08 33.86 13.21
CA TYR A 10 28.02 33.05 12.61
C TYR A 10 27.66 31.94 13.59
N ASN A 11 26.72 32.27 14.47
CA ASN A 11 26.07 31.37 15.39
C ASN A 11 25.40 30.25 14.56
N ASN A 12 26.07 29.10 14.59
CA ASN A 12 25.70 27.86 13.94
C ASN A 12 24.41 27.37 14.60
N GLY A 13 23.27 27.83 14.09
CA GLY A 13 21.96 27.42 14.51
C GLY A 13 21.79 25.94 14.22
N TYR A 14 22.04 25.13 15.25
CA TYR A 14 21.65 23.73 15.35
C TYR A 14 20.16 23.62 15.03
N GLN A 15 19.87 23.45 13.74
CA GLN A 15 18.56 23.12 13.23
C GLN A 15 18.28 21.70 13.69
N ASN A 16 17.71 21.60 14.88
CA ASN A 16 17.16 20.41 15.47
C ASN A 16 16.02 19.95 14.54
N GLN A 17 16.37 19.25 13.46
CA GLN A 17 15.44 18.47 12.66
C GLN A 17 14.94 17.34 13.55
N ASN A 18 13.97 17.68 14.40
CA ASN A 18 12.99 16.74 14.88
C ASN A 18 12.51 15.98 13.65
N GLN A 19 12.93 14.72 13.52
CA GLN A 19 12.46 13.80 12.50
C GLN A 19 10.95 13.62 12.72
N GLN A 20 10.15 14.56 12.23
CA GLN A 20 8.73 14.33 12.04
C GLN A 20 8.63 13.18 11.06
N GLN A 21 8.42 11.97 11.59
CA GLN A 21 8.11 10.80 10.78
C GLN A 21 6.99 11.21 9.82
N ASN A 22 7.32 11.26 8.54
CA ASN A 22 6.37 11.61 7.51
C ASN A 22 5.13 10.72 7.67
N ALA A 23 3.97 11.34 7.90
CA ALA A 23 2.73 10.61 8.08
C ALA A 23 2.52 9.63 6.92
N LYS A 24 2.26 8.37 7.25
CA LYS A 24 2.02 7.32 6.27
C LYS A 24 0.79 7.69 5.44
N LYS A 25 0.95 7.63 4.13
CA LYS A 25 -0.11 7.97 3.16
C LYS A 25 -0.71 6.75 2.47
N SER A 26 -0.42 5.55 2.95
CA SER A 26 -1.02 4.33 2.44
C SER A 26 -1.18 3.29 3.53
N GLY A 27 -1.92 2.23 3.27
CA GLY A 27 -2.05 1.11 4.17
C GLY A 27 -2.86 -0.02 3.55
N ALA A 28 -2.79 -1.19 4.18
CA ALA A 28 -3.56 -2.35 3.80
C ALA A 28 -3.94 -3.14 5.04
N VAL A 29 -5.21 -3.49 5.13
CA VAL A 29 -5.79 -4.28 6.22
C VAL A 29 -6.26 -5.59 5.65
N TYR A 30 -5.71 -6.67 6.19
CA TYR A 30 -6.04 -8.03 5.82
C TYR A 30 -6.95 -8.61 6.90
N LYS A 31 -8.09 -9.16 6.50
CA LYS A 31 -9.03 -9.83 7.39
C LYS A 31 -9.36 -11.21 6.84
N LYS A 32 -9.77 -12.11 7.73
CA LYS A 32 -10.37 -13.37 7.36
C LYS A 32 -11.87 -13.19 7.15
N ILE A 33 -12.39 -13.77 6.07
CA ILE A 33 -13.83 -13.83 5.83
C ILE A 33 -14.44 -14.78 6.86
N SER A 34 -15.45 -14.31 7.58
CA SER A 34 -16.02 -15.03 8.73
C SER A 34 -17.14 -16.00 8.36
N LYS A 35 -17.83 -15.79 7.22
CA LYS A 35 -19.02 -16.57 6.80
C LYS A 35 -19.11 -16.66 5.27
N GLY A 36 -19.87 -17.63 4.77
CA GLY A 36 -20.15 -17.86 3.35
C GLY A 36 -19.11 -18.72 2.64
N ASP A 37 -19.22 -18.86 1.31
CA ASP A 37 -18.42 -19.80 0.50
C ASP A 37 -16.90 -19.57 0.59
N PHE A 38 -16.49 -18.35 0.94
CA PHE A 38 -15.09 -17.97 1.09
C PHE A 38 -14.61 -17.90 2.55
N GLN A 39 -15.31 -18.52 3.49
CA GLN A 39 -14.92 -18.53 4.90
C GLN A 39 -13.45 -18.96 5.08
N GLY A 40 -12.71 -18.23 5.92
CA GLY A 40 -11.29 -18.45 6.18
C GLY A 40 -10.33 -17.93 5.10
N LYS A 41 -10.84 -17.45 3.95
CA LYS A 41 -10.03 -16.76 2.94
C LYS A 41 -9.76 -15.31 3.33
N ASP A 42 -8.76 -14.72 2.70
CA ASP A 42 -8.38 -13.33 2.94
C ASP A 42 -9.28 -12.38 2.16
N ILE A 43 -9.72 -11.32 2.82
CA ILE A 43 -10.23 -10.09 2.21
C ILE A 43 -9.31 -8.95 2.59
N ILE A 44 -8.98 -8.08 1.64
CA ILE A 44 -8.00 -7.02 1.80
C ILE A 44 -8.67 -5.69 1.52
N ASN A 45 -8.51 -4.73 2.43
CA ASN A 45 -8.92 -3.35 2.23
C ASN A 45 -7.68 -2.47 2.26
N ALA A 46 -7.41 -1.77 1.16
CA ALA A 46 -6.22 -0.99 0.97
C ALA A 46 -6.56 0.45 0.61
N TRP A 47 -5.66 1.38 0.96
CA TRP A 47 -5.81 2.80 0.67
C TRP A 47 -4.46 3.44 0.37
N ASN A 48 -4.46 4.40 -0.55
CA ASN A 48 -3.31 5.22 -0.90
C ASN A 48 -3.81 6.65 -1.13
N LYS A 49 -3.29 7.59 -0.36
CA LYS A 49 -3.48 9.03 -0.54
C LYS A 49 -2.24 9.59 -1.22
N SER A 50 -2.43 10.17 -2.41
CA SER A 50 -1.37 10.87 -3.12
C SER A 50 -1.80 12.30 -3.41
N ARG A 51 -0.82 13.21 -3.56
CA ARG A 51 -1.11 14.61 -3.87
C ARG A 51 -1.73 14.79 -5.25
N SER A 52 -1.30 13.99 -6.23
CA SER A 52 -1.74 14.12 -7.63
C SER A 52 -3.04 13.39 -7.96
N ARG A 53 -3.30 12.23 -7.34
CA ARG A 53 -4.47 11.38 -7.68
C ARG A 53 -5.56 11.36 -6.61
N GLY A 54 -5.40 12.15 -5.55
CA GLY A 54 -6.27 12.08 -4.39
C GLY A 54 -6.16 10.72 -3.67
N MET A 55 -7.29 10.26 -3.12
CA MET A 55 -7.40 8.99 -2.42
C MET A 55 -7.84 7.87 -3.37
N ILE A 56 -7.10 6.78 -3.35
CA ILE A 56 -7.42 5.54 -4.06
C ILE A 56 -7.64 4.46 -3.00
N THR A 57 -8.75 3.75 -3.09
CA THR A 57 -9.05 2.60 -2.25
C THR A 57 -9.13 1.35 -3.09
N ALA A 58 -8.80 0.19 -2.50
CA ALA A 58 -8.95 -1.09 -3.16
C ALA A 58 -9.51 -2.12 -2.19
N THR A 59 -10.56 -2.83 -2.61
CA THR A 59 -11.08 -4.01 -1.91
C THR A 59 -10.74 -5.23 -2.74
N VAL A 60 -9.97 -6.16 -2.17
CA VAL A 60 -9.56 -7.40 -2.83
C VAL A 60 -10.23 -8.57 -2.15
N ALA A 61 -10.99 -9.34 -2.92
CA ALA A 61 -11.72 -10.51 -2.43
C ALA A 61 -11.46 -11.73 -3.34
N PRO A 62 -11.51 -12.94 -2.80
CA PRO A 62 -11.47 -14.15 -3.61
C PRO A 62 -12.68 -14.19 -4.55
N TYR A 63 -12.50 -14.76 -5.74
CA TYR A 63 -13.54 -14.85 -6.76
C TYR A 63 -13.59 -16.27 -7.35
N TYR A 64 -14.80 -16.79 -7.55
CA TYR A 64 -15.03 -18.07 -8.22
C TYR A 64 -15.44 -17.82 -9.67
N ASN A 65 -14.63 -18.28 -10.60
CA ASN A 65 -15.11 -18.78 -11.89
C ASN A 65 -14.85 -20.31 -11.88
N THR A 66 -15.59 -21.07 -12.66
CA THR A 66 -15.59 -22.54 -12.74
C THR A 66 -14.19 -23.20 -12.70
N ASP A 67 -13.13 -22.51 -13.15
CA ASP A 67 -11.73 -22.99 -13.14
C ASP A 67 -10.87 -22.56 -11.92
N TYR A 68 -11.47 -21.93 -10.89
CA TYR A 68 -10.73 -21.10 -9.91
C TYR A 68 -10.60 -21.71 -8.50
N LYS A 69 -10.99 -22.97 -8.31
CA LYS A 69 -10.87 -23.63 -6.98
C LYS A 69 -9.42 -24.01 -6.62
N LYS A 70 -8.50 -24.04 -7.59
CA LYS A 70 -7.10 -24.44 -7.38
C LYS A 70 -6.17 -23.22 -7.38
N PRO A 71 -5.21 -23.14 -6.45
CA PRO A 71 -4.12 -22.18 -6.53
C PRO A 71 -3.37 -22.33 -7.86
N VAL A 72 -2.91 -21.22 -8.42
CA VAL A 72 -1.97 -21.20 -9.54
C VAL A 72 -0.58 -21.39 -8.97
N GLU A 73 0.22 -22.26 -9.56
CA GLU A 73 1.60 -22.48 -9.17
C GLU A 73 2.53 -21.94 -10.25
N SER A 74 3.55 -21.17 -9.86
CA SER A 74 4.62 -20.79 -10.77
C SER A 74 5.65 -21.91 -10.89
N GLU A 75 6.46 -21.86 -11.94
CA GLU A 75 7.60 -22.78 -12.13
C GLU A 75 8.56 -22.79 -10.94
N SER A 76 8.68 -21.66 -10.24
CA SER A 76 9.47 -21.53 -9.01
C SER A 76 8.78 -22.02 -7.72
N GLY A 77 7.62 -22.68 -7.83
CA GLY A 77 6.87 -23.24 -6.70
C GLY A 77 6.08 -22.22 -5.86
N HIS A 78 5.96 -20.97 -6.32
CA HIS A 78 5.09 -20.01 -5.63
C HIS A 78 3.64 -20.28 -5.94
N ARG A 79 2.82 -20.35 -4.89
CA ARG A 79 1.38 -20.58 -5.01
C ARG A 79 0.64 -19.27 -4.92
N TYR A 80 -0.34 -19.09 -5.80
CA TYR A 80 -1.14 -17.89 -5.91
C TYR A 80 -2.63 -18.22 -5.81
N VAL A 81 -3.38 -17.40 -5.10
CA VAL A 81 -4.84 -17.43 -5.12
C VAL A 81 -5.35 -16.35 -6.06
N LYS A 82 -6.32 -16.72 -6.90
CA LYS A 82 -6.98 -15.81 -7.82
C LYS A 82 -7.99 -14.95 -7.04
N MET A 83 -7.93 -13.64 -7.24
CA MET A 83 -8.75 -12.65 -6.56
C MET A 83 -9.25 -11.61 -7.54
N MET A 84 -10.23 -10.83 -7.11
CA MET A 84 -10.72 -9.65 -7.82
C MET A 84 -10.49 -8.43 -6.93
N ALA A 85 -9.88 -7.40 -7.49
CA ALA A 85 -9.72 -6.10 -6.85
C ALA A 85 -10.74 -5.11 -7.42
N VAL A 86 -11.52 -4.47 -6.55
CA VAL A 86 -12.32 -3.30 -6.90
C VAL A 86 -11.55 -2.07 -6.43
N VAL A 87 -11.04 -1.29 -7.39
CA VAL A 87 -10.26 -0.08 -7.14
C VAL A 87 -11.14 1.13 -7.37
N THR A 88 -11.27 1.99 -6.37
CA THR A 88 -12.10 3.20 -6.42
C THR A 88 -11.20 4.44 -6.35
N TYR A 89 -11.31 5.31 -7.34
CA TYR A 89 -10.67 6.62 -7.36
C TYR A 89 -11.60 7.64 -6.72
N GLN A 90 -11.39 7.96 -5.44
CA GLN A 90 -12.33 8.73 -4.63
C GLN A 90 -12.54 10.16 -5.15
N SER A 91 -11.57 10.72 -5.86
CA SER A 91 -11.70 12.04 -6.47
C SER A 91 -12.67 12.09 -7.66
N SER A 92 -12.82 10.99 -8.40
CA SER A 92 -13.69 10.92 -9.59
C SER A 92 -14.90 10.00 -9.42
N GLY A 93 -14.94 9.20 -8.35
CA GLY A 93 -15.94 8.15 -8.15
C GLY A 93 -15.80 6.94 -9.09
N GLN A 94 -14.78 6.93 -9.96
CA GLN A 94 -14.58 5.84 -10.92
C GLN A 94 -14.14 4.56 -10.22
N GLU A 95 -14.71 3.44 -10.64
CA GLU A 95 -14.34 2.11 -10.17
C GLU A 95 -13.72 1.29 -11.30
N LYS A 96 -12.70 0.51 -10.96
CA LYS A 96 -12.05 -0.44 -11.86
C LYS A 96 -11.98 -1.81 -11.20
N LYS A 97 -12.52 -2.82 -11.88
CA LYS A 97 -12.42 -4.23 -11.47
C LYS A 97 -11.21 -4.85 -12.15
N ILE A 98 -10.26 -5.34 -11.36
CA ILE A 98 -8.97 -5.85 -11.82
C ILE A 98 -8.81 -7.29 -11.32
N PRO A 99 -8.84 -8.30 -12.20
CA PRO A 99 -8.41 -9.66 -11.85
C PRO A 99 -6.96 -9.63 -11.38
N CYS A 100 -6.66 -10.27 -10.26
CA CYS A 100 -5.32 -10.27 -9.69
C CYS A 100 -4.98 -11.59 -9.00
N LEU A 101 -3.68 -11.78 -8.76
CA LEU A 101 -3.14 -12.91 -8.03
C LEU A 101 -2.57 -12.42 -6.70
N MET A 102 -2.88 -13.15 -5.63
CA MET A 102 -2.21 -12.97 -4.33
C MET A 102 -1.26 -14.13 -4.09
N ASN A 103 0.01 -13.86 -3.82
CA ASN A 103 0.96 -14.87 -3.38
C ASN A 103 0.52 -15.41 -2.01
N MET A 104 0.36 -16.73 -1.88
CA MET A 104 -0.17 -17.35 -0.66
C MET A 104 0.80 -17.29 0.53
N SER A 105 2.11 -17.19 0.27
CA SER A 105 3.14 -17.09 1.31
C SER A 105 3.29 -15.64 1.80
N THR A 106 3.54 -14.71 0.87
CA THR A 106 3.83 -13.30 1.22
C THR A 106 2.57 -12.44 1.36
N ARG A 107 1.41 -12.93 0.90
CA ARG A 107 0.12 -12.21 0.85
C ARG A 107 0.18 -10.92 0.03
N VAL A 108 1.18 -10.81 -0.85
CA VAL A 108 1.35 -9.68 -1.77
C VAL A 108 0.40 -9.85 -2.95
N VAL A 109 -0.29 -8.76 -3.31
CA VAL A 109 -1.16 -8.67 -4.49
C VAL A 109 -0.57 -7.65 -5.46
N VAL A 110 -0.38 -8.07 -6.71
CA VAL A 110 0.07 -7.16 -7.77
C VAL A 110 -1.12 -6.79 -8.66
N LEU A 111 -1.40 -5.50 -8.76
CA LEU A 111 -2.42 -4.93 -9.64
C LEU A 111 -1.73 -4.40 -10.89
N GLN A 112 -1.41 -5.31 -11.81
CA GLN A 112 -0.60 -5.03 -13.00
C GLN A 112 -1.19 -3.90 -13.85
N GLU A 113 -2.51 -3.90 -14.05
CA GLU A 113 -3.21 -2.90 -14.87
C GLU A 113 -3.06 -1.44 -14.41
N ILE A 114 -2.72 -1.22 -13.13
CA ILE A 114 -2.50 0.13 -12.58
C ILE A 114 -1.07 0.30 -12.05
N GLY A 115 -0.19 -0.68 -12.24
CA GLY A 115 1.20 -0.67 -11.79
C GLY A 115 1.34 -0.49 -10.27
N MET A 116 0.41 -1.04 -9.48
CA MET A 116 0.41 -0.91 -8.03
C MET A 116 0.47 -2.28 -7.34
N VAL A 117 0.95 -2.29 -6.10
CA VAL A 117 1.08 -3.46 -5.25
C VAL A 117 0.41 -3.21 -3.91
N ILE A 118 -0.24 -4.24 -3.39
CA ILE A 118 -0.75 -4.30 -2.01
C ILE A 118 0.11 -5.33 -1.25
N SER A 119 0.64 -4.93 -0.11
CA SER A 119 1.50 -5.77 0.73
C SER A 119 1.07 -5.66 2.19
N PRO A 120 1.16 -6.75 2.98
CA PRO A 120 1.00 -6.66 4.43
C PRO A 120 2.17 -5.92 5.10
N ASN A 121 3.27 -5.71 4.38
CA ASN A 121 4.49 -5.10 4.90
C ASN A 121 4.39 -3.58 5.01
N GLY A 122 5.21 -3.03 5.90
CA GLY A 122 5.25 -1.60 6.18
C GLY A 122 4.32 -1.21 7.33
N SER A 123 4.77 -0.26 8.14
CA SER A 123 4.05 0.27 9.28
C SER A 123 4.30 1.77 9.40
N GLY A 124 3.52 2.45 10.22
CA GLY A 124 3.68 3.88 10.48
C GLY A 124 2.44 4.48 11.12
N HIS A 125 2.41 5.80 11.20
CA HIS A 125 1.29 6.54 11.76
C HIS A 125 0.66 7.44 10.69
N THR A 126 -0.66 7.57 10.70
CA THR A 126 -1.37 8.57 9.89
C THR A 126 -1.10 9.98 10.42
N SER A 127 -1.58 11.00 9.70
CA SER A 127 -1.47 12.40 10.16
C SER A 127 -2.21 12.67 11.48
N SER A 128 -3.21 11.84 11.81
CA SER A 128 -3.92 11.87 13.09
C SER A 128 -3.23 11.05 14.20
N GLY A 129 -2.02 10.52 13.96
CA GLY A 129 -1.28 9.70 14.92
C GLY A 129 -1.76 8.25 15.02
N LYS A 130 -2.73 7.81 14.20
CA LYS A 130 -3.23 6.43 14.24
C LYS A 130 -2.20 5.47 13.62
N LYS A 131 -1.81 4.43 14.38
CA LYS A 131 -0.96 3.35 13.87
C LYS A 131 -1.67 2.59 12.75
N VAL A 132 -0.98 2.39 11.65
CA VAL A 132 -1.46 1.69 10.45
C VAL A 132 -0.37 0.79 9.89
N THR A 133 -0.78 -0.30 9.25
CA THR A 133 0.10 -1.32 8.67
C THR A 133 -0.21 -1.54 7.19
N GLY A 134 0.63 -2.32 6.53
CA GLY A 134 0.53 -2.63 5.12
C GLY A 134 0.97 -1.48 4.24
N TYR A 135 0.94 -1.74 2.94
CA TYR A 135 1.31 -0.80 1.92
C TYR A 135 0.41 -1.00 0.71
N PHE A 136 -0.02 0.11 0.12
CA PHE A 136 -0.62 0.13 -1.20
C PHE A 136 0.01 1.27 -1.98
N GLY A 137 0.63 0.98 -3.12
CA GLY A 137 1.40 2.00 -3.84
C GLY A 137 2.03 1.47 -5.10
N LYS A 138 2.82 2.31 -5.78
CA LYS A 138 3.57 1.88 -6.96
C LYS A 138 4.59 0.80 -6.57
N PHE A 139 4.85 -0.09 -7.52
CA PHE A 139 5.98 -0.99 -7.44
C PHE A 139 7.27 -0.15 -7.53
N THR A 140 8.02 -0.08 -6.44
CA THR A 140 9.37 0.50 -6.43
C THR A 140 10.35 -0.66 -6.61
N ARG A 141 11.04 -0.69 -7.75
CA ARG A 141 12.24 -1.52 -7.93
C ARG A 141 13.40 -0.90 -7.18
#